data_AF-A0A3Q2YY12-F1
#
_entry.id   AF-A0A3Q2YY12-F1
#
_cell.length_a   1.000
_cell.length_b   1.000
_cell.length_c   1.000
_cell.angle_alpha   90.00
_cell.angle_beta   90.00
_cell.angle_gamma   90.00
#
_symmetry.space_group_name_H-M   'P 1'
#
loop_
_entity.id
_entity.type
_entity.pdbx_description
1 polymer ?
#
loop_
_entity_poly.entity_id
_entity_poly.type
_entity_poly.pdbx_seq_one_letter_code
_entity_poly.pdbx_strand_id
1 'polypeptide(L)'
;MGKEEIHFKLLHNDVAEADRKFDDVRQRPRKFIYINDDLDHTQSTAQQVQTKLVKFYQSMFPRPSQFELPKGTSNRFLHMDELLLSYFCTPLHLLFYLV
;
A
#
# COMPACT_ATOMS: atom_id res chain seq x y z
N MET A 1 -17.72 9.70 21.74
CA MET A 1 -16.63 9.44 20.78
C MET A 1 -16.89 10.32 19.57
N GLY A 2 -16.21 11.46 19.48
CA GLY A 2 -16.53 12.52 18.50
C GLY A 2 -16.20 12.08 17.08
N LYS A 3 -17.09 12.37 16.13
CA LYS A 3 -16.93 12.11 14.68
C LYS A 3 -15.83 12.97 14.02
N GLU A 4 -15.06 13.72 14.80
CA GLU A 4 -14.10 14.74 14.33
C GLU A 4 -12.63 14.26 14.28
N GLU A 5 -12.31 13.03 14.71
CA GLU A 5 -10.93 12.55 14.81
C GLU A 5 -10.42 11.71 13.63
N ILE A 6 -11.20 11.56 12.54
CA ILE A 6 -10.73 10.82 11.36
C ILE A 6 -10.03 11.79 10.41
N HIS A 7 -8.70 11.76 10.41
CA HIS A 7 -7.89 12.55 9.50
C HIS A 7 -7.70 11.82 8.18
N PHE A 8 -8.46 12.27 7.17
CA PHE A 8 -8.41 11.73 5.81
C PHE A 8 -7.49 12.55 4.91
N LYS A 9 -6.64 11.88 4.13
CA LYS A 9 -5.76 12.45 3.11
C LYS A 9 -5.99 11.69 1.79
N LEU A 10 -6.70 12.31 0.85
CA LEU A 10 -6.76 11.80 -0.52
C LEU A 10 -5.49 12.21 -1.25
N LEU A 11 -4.87 11.35 -2.06
CA LEU A 11 -3.75 11.71 -2.92
C LEU A 11 -4.23 11.76 -4.37
N HIS A 12 -3.81 12.80 -5.10
CA HIS A 12 -4.05 12.94 -6.53
C HIS A 12 -2.72 12.98 -7.27
N ASN A 13 -2.76 13.15 -8.59
CA ASN A 13 -1.61 13.26 -9.50
C ASN A 13 -0.72 14.52 -9.33
N ASP A 14 -0.81 15.22 -8.18
CA ASP A 14 0.04 16.37 -7.83
C ASP A 14 1.11 15.96 -6.81
N VAL A 15 2.34 15.92 -7.30
CA VAL A 15 3.54 15.54 -6.54
C VAL A 15 3.80 16.51 -5.37
N ALA A 16 3.61 17.81 -5.58
CA ALA A 16 3.86 18.82 -4.56
C ALA A 16 2.75 18.84 -3.50
N GLU A 17 1.51 18.57 -3.90
CA GLU A 17 0.40 18.38 -2.96
C GLU A 17 0.63 17.16 -2.08
N ALA A 18 1.09 16.04 -2.64
CA ALA A 18 1.44 14.85 -1.88
C ALA A 18 2.51 15.15 -0.81
N ASP A 19 3.59 15.86 -1.15
CA ASP A 19 4.62 16.27 -0.20
C ASP A 19 4.05 17.11 0.95
N ARG A 20 3.21 18.12 0.64
CA ARG A 20 2.55 18.94 1.68
C ARG A 20 1.67 18.10 2.61
N LYS A 21 0.94 17.12 2.07
CA LYS A 21 0.11 16.20 2.86
C LYS A 21 0.96 15.32 3.78
N PHE A 22 2.07 14.80 3.29
CA PHE A 22 3.00 13.99 4.10
C PHE A 22 3.68 14.81 5.20
N ASP A 23 4.07 16.04 4.90
CA ASP A 23 4.67 16.93 5.90
C ASP A 23 3.68 17.34 6.99
N ASP A 24 2.41 17.60 6.65
CA ASP A 24 1.35 17.83 7.64
C ASP A 24 1.18 16.63 8.59
N VAL A 25 1.22 15.40 8.06
CA VAL A 25 1.17 14.19 8.89
C VAL A 25 2.36 14.09 9.84
N ARG A 26 3.57 14.42 9.37
CA ARG A 26 4.78 14.42 10.23
C ARG A 26 4.76 15.49 11.30
N GLN A 27 4.30 16.69 10.95
CA GLN A 27 4.24 17.83 11.88
C GLN A 27 3.17 17.64 12.95
N ARG A 28 2.07 16.96 12.61
CA ARG A 28 0.92 16.77 13.48
C ARG A 28 0.54 15.29 13.53
N PRO A 29 1.36 14.45 14.21
CA PRO A 29 1.10 13.03 14.28
C PRO A 29 -0.24 12.76 14.98
N ARG A 30 -1.06 11.91 14.36
CA ARG A 30 -2.37 11.49 14.87
C ARG A 30 -2.37 9.98 15.06
N LYS A 31 -3.20 9.51 16.00
CA LYS A 31 -3.37 8.07 16.26
C LYS A 31 -3.96 7.32 15.05
N PHE A 32 -4.88 7.96 14.33
CA PHE A 32 -5.51 7.39 13.14
C PHE A 32 -5.45 8.40 11.99
N ILE A 33 -4.87 7.97 10.87
CA ILE A 33 -4.80 8.72 9.62
C ILE A 33 -5.17 7.76 8.51
N TYR A 34 -6.10 8.16 7.66
CA TYR A 34 -6.47 7.43 6.46
C TYR A 34 -5.85 8.13 5.26
N ILE A 35 -4.99 7.43 4.52
CA ILE A 35 -4.38 7.92 3.29
C ILE A 35 -4.85 7.01 2.16
N ASN A 36 -5.51 7.58 1.14
CA ASN A 36 -5.98 6.84 -0.02
C ASN A 36 -5.44 7.48 -1.29
N ASP A 37 -5.01 6.65 -2.24
CA ASP A 37 -4.59 7.08 -3.56
C ASP A 37 -5.79 7.10 -4.51
N ASP A 38 -6.12 8.30 -5.00
CA ASP A 38 -7.10 8.52 -6.07
C ASP A 38 -6.32 9.06 -7.29
N LEU A 39 -5.46 8.19 -7.80
CA LEU A 39 -4.53 8.52 -8.88
C LEU A 39 -5.09 8.10 -10.23
N ASP A 40 -5.06 9.03 -11.17
CA ASP A 40 -5.16 8.73 -12.59
C ASP A 40 -3.84 8.11 -13.08
N HIS A 41 -3.82 6.78 -13.15
CA HIS A 41 -2.64 6.00 -13.57
C HIS A 41 -2.21 6.21 -15.03
N THR A 42 -2.99 6.95 -15.84
CA THR A 42 -2.57 7.31 -17.20
C THR A 42 -1.51 8.41 -17.22
N GLN A 43 -1.38 9.18 -16.13
CA GLN A 43 -0.44 10.29 -16.03
C GLN A 43 0.89 9.84 -15.40
N SER A 44 2.00 10.34 -15.95
CA SER A 44 3.36 10.03 -15.45
C SER A 44 3.61 10.48 -14.01
N THR A 45 2.84 11.44 -13.50
CA THR A 45 2.91 11.90 -12.12
C THR A 45 2.33 10.91 -11.12
N ALA A 46 1.43 10.01 -11.53
CA ALA A 46 0.89 8.96 -10.65
C ALA A 46 2.00 8.10 -10.04
N GLN A 47 2.94 7.66 -10.88
CA GLN A 47 4.07 6.83 -10.46
C GLN A 47 4.98 7.58 -9.47
N GLN A 48 5.13 8.89 -9.66
CA GLN A 48 5.94 9.73 -8.77
C GLN A 48 5.28 9.87 -7.39
N VAL A 49 3.96 10.11 -7.36
CA VAL A 49 3.19 10.17 -6.11
C VAL A 49 3.23 8.83 -5.38
N GLN A 50 3.03 7.71 -6.08
CA GLN A 50 3.13 6.36 -5.51
C GLN A 50 4.53 6.11 -4.91
N THR A 51 5.59 6.49 -5.62
CA THR A 51 6.97 6.36 -5.14
C THR A 51 7.19 7.18 -3.85
N LYS A 52 6.62 8.39 -3.78
CA LYS A 52 6.69 9.22 -2.57
C LYS A 52 5.90 8.63 -1.41
N LEU A 53 4.73 8.05 -1.67
CA LEU A 53 3.93 7.36 -0.65
C LEU A 53 4.72 6.19 -0.03
N VAL A 54 5.38 5.37 -0.84
CA VAL A 54 6.25 4.29 -0.36
C VAL A 54 7.37 4.84 0.52
N LYS A 55 8.06 5.88 0.06
CA LYS A 55 9.14 6.54 0.84
C LYS A 55 8.62 7.14 2.15
N PHE A 56 7.40 7.71 2.14
CA PHE A 56 6.76 8.25 3.33
C PHE A 56 6.55 7.16 4.38
N TYR A 57 5.94 6.02 4.02
CA TYR A 57 5.74 4.91 4.95
C TYR A 57 7.07 4.33 5.45
N GLN A 58 8.05 4.12 4.57
CA GLN A 58 9.38 3.65 4.97
C GLN A 58 10.09 4.62 5.93
N SER A 59 9.86 5.93 5.79
CA SER A 59 10.41 6.93 6.70
C SER A 59 9.74 6.94 8.08
N MET A 60 8.46 6.60 8.15
CA MET A 60 7.67 6.58 9.39
C MET A 60 7.79 5.23 10.12
N PHE A 61 7.99 4.13 9.39
CA PHE A 61 7.97 2.76 9.89
C PHE A 61 9.21 2.00 9.40
N PRO A 62 10.29 1.95 10.20
CA PRO A 62 11.55 1.33 9.78
C PRO A 62 11.49 -0.19 9.69
N ARG A 63 10.46 -0.82 10.28
CA ARG A 63 10.21 -2.25 10.20
C ARG A 63 8.94 -2.49 9.39
N PRO A 64 9.02 -3.29 8.30
CA PRO A 64 7.84 -3.71 7.56
C PRO A 64 6.84 -4.44 8.47
N SER A 65 5.56 -4.29 8.16
CA SER A 65 4.52 -5.10 8.78
C SER A 65 4.73 -6.58 8.46
N GLN A 66 4.41 -7.47 9.41
CA GLN A 66 4.41 -8.93 9.18
C GLN A 66 3.39 -9.37 8.12
N PHE A 67 2.43 -8.51 7.78
CA PHE A 67 1.42 -8.73 6.75
C PHE A 67 1.81 -8.16 5.39
N GLU A 68 2.97 -7.49 5.27
CA GLU A 68 3.48 -7.06 3.97
C GLU A 68 3.99 -8.25 3.16
N LEU A 69 3.83 -8.16 1.84
CA LEU A 69 4.39 -9.15 0.92
C LEU A 69 5.94 -9.09 0.93
N PRO A 70 6.62 -10.21 0.62
CA PRO A 70 8.08 -10.20 0.47
C PRO A 70 8.56 -9.16 -0.54
N LYS A 71 9.76 -8.61 -0.30
CA LYS A 71 10.34 -7.57 -1.15
C LYS A 71 10.39 -8.02 -2.63
N GLY A 72 9.92 -7.17 -3.53
CA GLY A 72 9.91 -7.44 -4.97
C GLY A 72 8.74 -8.32 -5.44
N THR A 73 7.83 -8.69 -4.54
CA THR A 73 6.60 -9.39 -4.88
C THR A 73 5.42 -8.44 -4.84
N SER A 74 4.39 -8.73 -5.65
CA SER A 74 3.13 -8.01 -5.67
C SER A 74 1.99 -9.01 -5.71
N ASN A 75 0.83 -8.64 -5.17
CA ASN A 75 -0.37 -9.44 -5.38
C ASN A 75 -0.72 -9.41 -6.87
N ARG A 76 -0.83 -10.57 -7.50
CA ARG A 76 -1.20 -10.73 -8.92
C ARG A 76 -2.65 -11.13 -9.11
N PHE A 77 -3.34 -11.46 -8.02
CA PHE A 77 -4.66 -12.05 -8.03
C PHE A 77 -5.66 -11.05 -7.48
N LEU A 78 -6.76 -10.87 -8.20
CA LEU A 78 -7.86 -10.06 -7.69
C LEU A 78 -8.76 -10.90 -6.78
N HIS A 79 -8.88 -12.20 -7.06
CA HIS A 79 -9.79 -13.11 -6.36
C HIS A 79 -9.06 -14.29 -5.69
N MET A 80 -9.67 -14.84 -4.64
CA MET A 80 -9.07 -15.90 -3.83
C MET A 80 -8.97 -17.23 -4.57
N ASP A 81 -9.91 -17.52 -5.46
CA ASP A 81 -9.89 -18.71 -6.32
C ASP A 81 -8.70 -18.68 -7.29
N GLU A 82 -8.37 -17.54 -7.87
CA GLU A 82 -7.17 -17.38 -8.72
C GLU A 82 -5.88 -17.70 -7.94
N LEU A 83 -5.79 -17.18 -6.71
CA LEU A 83 -4.67 -17.45 -5.82
C LEU A 83 -4.59 -18.95 -5.47
N LEU A 84 -5.70 -19.56 -5.08
CA LEU A 84 -5.76 -20.98 -4.74
C LEU A 84 -5.38 -21.86 -5.93
N LEU A 85 -5.94 -21.59 -7.11
CA LEU A 85 -5.59 -22.30 -8.35
C LEU A 85 -4.09 -22.20 -8.65
N SER A 86 -3.47 -21.04 -8.39
CA SER A 86 -2.02 -20.88 -8.59
C SER A 86 -1.18 -21.81 -7.69
N TYR A 87 -1.65 -22.14 -6.49
CA TYR A 87 -0.98 -23.12 -5.62
C TYR A 87 -1.17 -24.55 -6.14
N PHE A 88 -2.38 -24.94 -6.56
CA PHE A 88 -2.69 -26.31 -6.99
C PHE A 88 -2.16 -26.66 -8.38
N CYS A 89 -1.94 -25.69 -9.26
CA CYS A 89 -1.39 -25.91 -10.60
C CYS A 89 0.15 -25.85 -10.66
N THR A 90 0.83 -25.59 -9.55
CA THR A 90 2.31 -25.70 -9.51
C THR A 90 2.73 -27.14 -9.15
N PRO A 91 3.59 -27.80 -9.96
CA PRO A 91 4.02 -29.18 -9.70
C PRO A 91 4.70 -29.38 -8.33
N LEU A 92 5.19 -28.29 -7.72
CA LEU A 92 5.94 -28.32 -6.46
C LEU A 92 5.04 -28.50 -5.21
N HIS A 93 3.77 -28.09 -5.26
CA HIS A 93 2.87 -28.16 -4.09
C HIS A 93 2.15 -29.51 -3.94
N LEU A 94 2.07 -30.33 -4.99
CA LEU A 94 1.50 -31.68 -4.87
C LEU A 94 2.33 -32.61 -3.96
N LEU A 95 3.62 -32.31 -3.76
CA LEU A 95 4.52 -33.10 -2.91
C LEU A 95 4.32 -32.84 -1.40
N PHE A 96 3.81 -31.67 -1.00
CA PHE A 96 3.62 -31.33 0.42
C PHE A 96 2.29 -31.81 1.01
N TYR A 97 1.32 -32.20 0.17
CA TYR A 97 0.02 -32.71 0.62
C TYR A 97 -0.11 -34.25 0.56
N LEU A 98 0.94 -34.96 0.15
CA LEU A 98 0.98 -36.43 0.03
C LEU A 98 1.96 -37.12 0.99
N VAL A 99 2.49 -36.41 1.99
CA VAL A 99 3.31 -36.97 3.09
C VAL A 99 2.64 -36.71 4.43
#